data_AF-A0A7Y9PJZ0-F1
#
_entry.id   AF-A0A7Y9PJZ0-F1
#
_cell.length_a   1.000
_cell.length_b   1.000
_cell.length_c   1.000
_cell.angle_alpha   90.00
_cell.angle_beta   90.00
_cell.angle_gamma   90.00
#
_symmetry.space_group_name_H-M   'P 1'
#
loop_
_entity.id
_entity.type
_entity.pdbx_description
1 polymer ?
#
loop_
_entity_poly.entity_id
_entity_poly.type
_entity_poly.pdbx_seq_one_letter_code
_entity_poly.pdbx_strand_id
1 'polypeptide(L)' 'MCQAAIAEVQSLARHEGLGSITLCSCGTISLHVGGVSVRMELASFIQTAGMCEQAMKNLESQALTLLHASQTPISTTTH' A
#
# COMPACT_ATOMS: atom_id res chain seq x y z
N MET A 1 14.08 13.24 -18.10
CA MET A 1 14.71 12.33 -17.11
C MET A 1 15.34 13.21 -16.05
N CYS A 2 14.84 13.20 -14.80
CA CYS A 2 15.41 14.04 -13.75
C CYS A 2 16.75 13.45 -13.29
N GLN A 3 17.82 14.16 -13.63
CA GLN A 3 19.21 13.82 -13.35
C GLN A 3 19.54 14.16 -11.89
N ALA A 4 20.24 13.24 -11.22
CA ALA A 4 20.50 13.22 -9.78
C ALA A 4 21.54 14.26 -9.31
N ALA A 5 21.42 15.51 -9.74
CA ALA A 5 22.27 16.60 -9.29
C ALA A 5 21.42 17.58 -8.48
N ILE A 6 21.30 17.31 -7.18
CA ILE A 6 20.78 18.23 -6.14
C ILE A 6 19.32 18.68 -6.37
N ALA A 7 18.43 17.76 -6.73
CA ALA A 7 17.01 18.01 -6.52
C ALA A 7 16.76 17.98 -5.00
N GLU A 8 16.29 19.07 -4.40
CA GLU A 8 15.78 19.01 -3.03
C GLU A 8 14.67 17.96 -2.99
N VAL A 9 14.92 16.88 -2.25
CA VAL A 9 14.00 15.77 -2.08
C VAL A 9 13.35 15.91 -0.73
N GLN A 10 12.05 16.17 -0.70
CA GLN A 10 11.30 16.24 0.54
C GLN A 10 10.82 14.83 0.91
N SER A 11 11.22 14.32 2.08
CA SER A 11 10.67 13.08 2.61
C SER A 11 9.25 13.31 3.10
N LEU A 12 8.28 12.60 2.51
CA LEU A 12 6.87 12.65 2.93
C LEU A 12 6.56 11.57 3.96
N ALA A 13 7.14 10.38 3.81
CA ALA A 13 6.99 9.28 4.76
C ALA A 13 8.20 8.34 4.71
N ARG A 14 8.53 7.73 5.84
CA ARG A 14 9.55 6.69 5.92
C ARG A 14 9.17 5.70 7.01
N HIS A 15 9.32 4.41 6.71
CA HIS A 15 9.11 3.33 7.66
C HIS A 15 10.23 2.32 7.50
N GLU A 16 10.91 1.98 8.60
CA GLU A 16 11.99 1.01 8.59
C GLU A 16 11.48 -0.37 8.17
N GLY A 17 12.21 -1.05 7.28
CA GLY A 17 11.82 -2.37 6.76
C GLY A 17 10.72 -2.37 5.69
N LEU A 18 9.93 -1.29 5.54
CA LEU A 18 8.93 -1.16 4.48
C LEU A 18 9.47 -0.31 3.32
N GLY A 19 9.90 0.93 3.60
CA GLY A 19 10.34 1.84 2.56
C GLY A 19 10.19 3.33 2.86
N SER A 20 10.15 4.14 1.81
CA SER A 20 10.07 5.60 1.90
C SER A 20 9.35 6.23 0.72
N ILE A 21 8.66 7.35 0.96
CA ILE A 21 8.00 8.16 -0.04
C ILE A 21 8.64 9.53 -0.02
N THR A 22 9.05 10.00 -1.19
CA THR A 22 9.69 11.31 -1.33
C THR A 22 9.09 12.09 -2.49
N LEU A 23 9.06 13.42 -2.36
CA LEU A 23 8.68 14.36 -3.41
C LEU A 23 9.93 15.03 -3.93
N CYS A 24 10.20 14.86 -5.23
CA CYS A 24 11.25 15.59 -5.91
C CYS A 24 10.78 17.02 -6.21
N SER A 25 11.72 17.98 -6.26
CA SER A 25 11.45 19.37 -6.66
C SER A 25 10.74 19.54 -8.00
N CYS A 26 10.84 18.56 -8.90
CA CYS A 26 10.13 18.51 -10.18
C CYS A 26 8.66 18.05 -10.07
N GLY A 27 8.14 17.81 -8.87
CA GLY A 27 6.77 17.34 -8.64
C GLY A 27 6.56 15.83 -8.80
N THR A 28 7.61 15.08 -9.12
CA THR A 28 7.55 13.60 -9.21
C THR A 28 7.63 12.99 -7.82
N ILE A 29 6.75 12.04 -7.53
CA ILE A 29 6.80 11.20 -6.34
C ILE A 29 7.69 9.99 -6.61
N SER A 30 8.64 9.73 -5.71
CA SER A 30 9.42 8.48 -5.68
C SER A 30 8.98 7.65 -4.47
N LEU A 31 8.32 6.53 -4.75
CA LEU A 31 7.92 5.50 -3.79
C LEU A 31 8.94 4.37 -3.82
N HIS A 32 9.59 4.13 -2.69
CA HIS A 32 10.50 3.01 -2.48
C HIS A 32 9.83 2.04 -1.51
N VAL A 33 9.70 0.77 -1.91
CA VAL A 33 9.20 -0.30 -1.03
C VAL A 33 10.10 -1.51 -1.20
N GLY A 34 10.83 -1.87 -0.14
CA GLY A 34 11.89 -2.88 -0.20
C GLY A 34 12.93 -2.57 -1.28
N GLY A 35 13.08 -3.46 -2.26
CA GLY A 35 13.98 -3.28 -3.42
C GLY A 35 13.34 -2.64 -4.65
N VAL A 36 12.04 -2.31 -4.60
CA VAL A 36 11.30 -1.76 -5.73
C VAL A 36 11.19 -0.24 -5.58
N SER A 37 11.45 0.48 -6.67
CA SER A 37 11.32 1.93 -6.73
C SER A 37 10.40 2.31 -7.88
N VAL A 38 9.34 3.06 -7.58
CA VAL A 38 8.37 3.54 -8.56
C VAL A 38 8.40 5.06 -8.57
N ARG A 39 8.51 5.64 -9.76
CA ARG A 39 8.40 7.08 -9.98
C ARG A 39 7.10 7.37 -10.70
N MET A 40 6.33 8.29 -10.16
CA MET A 40 5.03 8.65 -10.72
C MET A 40 4.70 10.12 -10.44
N GLU A 41 3.80 10.67 -11.23
CA GLU A 41 3.21 11.99 -10.97
C GLU A 41 2.28 11.97 -9.74
N LEU A 42 2.03 13.15 -9.18
CA LEU A 42 1.22 13.31 -7.98
C LEU A 42 -0.20 12.72 -8.13
N ALA A 43 -0.86 12.95 -9.27
CA ALA A 43 -2.21 12.44 -9.51
C ALA A 43 -2.27 10.91 -9.49
N SER A 44 -1.31 10.26 -10.15
CA SER A 44 -1.16 8.80 -10.16
C SER A 44 -0.87 8.25 -8.76
N PHE A 45 -0.07 8.96 -7.95
CA PHE A 45 0.19 8.58 -6.56
C PHE A 45 -1.08 8.61 -5.70
N ILE A 46 -1.89 9.68 -5.80
CA ILE A 46 -3.15 9.80 -5.06
C ILE A 46 -4.12 8.69 -5.44
N GLN A 47 -4.26 8.38 -6.73
CA GLN A 47 -5.10 7.27 -7.19
C GLN A 47 -4.59 5.91 -6.69
N THR A 48 -3.27 5.70 -6.71
CA THR A 48 -2.65 4.47 -6.18
C THR A 48 -2.96 4.30 -4.69
N ALA A 49 -2.83 5.37 -3.90
CA ALA A 49 -3.16 5.35 -2.47
C ALA A 49 -4.64 4.99 -2.25
N GLY A 50 -5.57 5.60 -3.00
CA GLY A 50 -6.99 5.27 -2.92
C GLY A 50 -7.31 3.82 -3.31
N MET A 51 -6.63 3.28 -4.32
CA MET A 51 -6.75 1.87 -4.70
C MET A 51 -6.26 0.94 -3.58
N CYS A 52 -5.13 1.26 -2.94
CA CYS A 52 -4.62 0.51 -1.79
C CYS A 52 -5.59 0.56 -0.61
N GLU A 53 -6.15 1.73 -0.30
CA GLU A 53 -7.16 1.88 0.77
C GLU A 53 -8.41 1.02 0.50
N GLN A 54 -8.91 1.03 -0.73
CA GLN A 54 -10.04 0.19 -1.11
C GLN A 54 -9.71 -1.30 -1.00
N ALA A 55 -8.50 -1.71 -1.41
CA ALA A 55 -8.05 -3.09 -1.27
C ALA A 55 -7.99 -3.51 0.20
N MET A 56 -7.49 -2.66 1.10
CA MET A 56 -7.46 -2.93 2.53
C MET A 56 -8.86 -3.13 3.10
N LYS A 57 -9.81 -2.24 2.80
CA LYS A 57 -11.22 -2.38 3.23
C LYS A 57 -11.85 -3.70 2.77
N ASN A 58 -11.58 -4.09 1.53
CA ASN A 58 -12.08 -5.36 0.99
C ASN A 58 -11.46 -6.57 1.70
N LEU A 59 -10.16 -6.52 2.01
CA LEU A 59 -9.46 -7.57 2.75
C LEU A 59 -9.99 -7.71 4.18
N GLU A 60 -10.21 -6.61 4.89
CA GLU A 60 -10.79 -6.61 6.24
C GLU A 60 -12.18 -7.25 6.26
N SER A 61 -13.04 -6.88 5.30
CA SER A 61 -14.38 -7.48 5.16
C SER A 61 -14.33 -8.99 4.90
N GLN A 62 -13.37 -9.46 4.10
CA GLN A 62 -13.19 -10.88 3.82
C GLN A 62 -12.62 -11.63 5.03
N ALA A 63 -11.64 -11.05 5.72
CA ALA A 63 -11.06 -11.63 6.94
C ALA A 63 -12.13 -11.86 8.01
N LEU A 64 -13.03 -10.90 8.23
CA LEU A 64 -14.17 -11.05 9.14
C LEU A 64 -15.10 -12.20 8.73
N THR A 65 -15.35 -12.36 7.44
CA THR A 65 -16.19 -13.45 6.91
C THR A 65 -15.54 -14.82 7.16
N LEU A 66 -14.23 -14.94 6.95
CA LEU A 66 -13.48 -16.18 7.19
C LEU A 66 -13.43 -16.56 8.68
N LEU A 67 -13.32 -15.57 9.57
CA LEU A 67 -13.36 -15.78 11.02
C LEU A 67 -14.74 -16.27 11.51
N HIS A 68 -15.84 -15.83 10.89
CA HIS A 68 -17.18 -16.30 11.23
C HIS A 68 -17.50 -17.67 10.61
N ALA A 69 -17.02 -17.97 9.40
CA ALA A 69 -17.26 -19.25 8.72
C ALA A 69 -16.61 -20.44 9.43
N SER A 70 -15.48 -20.22 10.11
CA SER A 70 -14.74 -21.24 10.87
C SER A 70 -15.40 -21.65 12.20
N GLN A 71 -16.53 -21.03 12.58
CA GLN A 71 -17.28 -21.35 13.80
C GLN A 71 -18.53 -22.22 13.58
N THR A 72 -18.77 -22.75 12.38
CA THR A 72 -19.89 -23.68 12.17
C THR A 72 -19.58 -25.03 12.85
N PRO A 73 -20.30 -25.44 13.91
CA PRO A 73 -20.09 -26.73 14.53
C PRO A 73 -20.59 -27.81 13.56
N ILE A 74 -19.73 -28.77 13.24
CA ILE A 74 -20.15 -30.01 12.58
C ILE A 74 -21.08 -30.72 13.57
N SER A 75 -22.39 -30.55 13.40
CA SER A 75 -23.40 -31.34 14.09
C SER A 75 -23.34 -32.76 13.55
N THR A 76 -22.47 -33.58 14.15
CA THR A 76 -22.40 -35.02 13.91
C THR A 76 -23.62 -35.70 14.56
N THR A 77 -24.77 -35.65 13.89
CA THR A 77 -25.90 -36.52 14.22
C THR A 77 -25.73 -37.80 13.39
N THR A 78 -25.12 -38.83 13.99
CA THR A 78 -25.15 -40.18 13.41
C THR A 78 -26.11 -41.02 14.25
N HIS A 79 -27.09 -41.58 13.54
CA HIS A 79 -28.24 -42.34 14.03
C HIS A 79 -27.94 -43.83 14.10
#